data_AF-A0A5J5MPK2-F1
#
_entry.id   AF-A0A5J5MPK2-F1
#
_cell.length_a   1.000
_cell.length_b   1.000
_cell.length_c   1.000
_cell.angle_alpha   90.00
_cell.angle_beta   90.00
_cell.angle_gamma   90.00
#
_symmetry.space_group_name_H-M   'P 1'
#
loop_
_entity.id
_entity.type
_entity.pdbx_description
1 polymer ?
#
loop_
_entity_poly.entity_id
_entity_poly.type
_entity_poly.pdbx_seq_one_letter_code
_entity_poly.pdbx_strand_id
1 'polypeptide(L)'
;MADSLCAAQRARWAANQKAAHSCLWPGFFVLRWLTGTWAECSVSCGEGFGSRQVTCKHTRTNGMVQALPPRVCIPRDRPLGRRPCSRHPCVQGLVEQGNQ
;
A
#
# COMPACT_ATOMS: atom_id res chain seq x y z
N MET A 1 -4.58 -16.60 34.78
CA MET A 1 -4.82 -17.63 33.74
C MET A 1 -4.92 -16.96 32.38
N ALA A 2 -3.80 -16.46 31.82
CA ALA A 2 -3.80 -15.59 30.64
C ALA A 2 -2.77 -16.01 29.58
N ASP A 3 -2.45 -17.31 29.48
CA ASP A 3 -1.32 -17.78 28.65
C ASP A 3 -1.71 -18.73 27.50
N SER A 4 -2.94 -19.22 27.42
CA SER A 4 -3.22 -20.37 26.53
C SER A 4 -3.83 -20.02 25.16
N LEU A 5 -4.25 -18.77 24.92
CA LEU A 5 -4.98 -18.42 23.67
C LEU A 5 -4.11 -17.75 22.60
N CYS A 6 -2.89 -17.30 22.93
CA CYS A 6 -1.97 -16.68 21.96
C CYS A 6 -1.16 -17.72 21.14
N ALA A 7 -1.09 -18.97 21.60
CA ALA A 7 -0.31 -20.02 20.94
C ALA A 7 -1.04 -20.64 19.72
N ALA A 8 -2.37 -20.77 19.75
CA ALA A 8 -3.13 -21.55 18.77
C ALA A 8 -3.34 -20.87 17.41
N GLN A 9 -3.08 -19.56 17.28
CA GLN A 9 -3.40 -18.80 16.05
C GLN A 9 -2.22 -18.68 15.06
N ARG A 10 -1.06 -19.27 15.36
CA ARG A 10 0.14 -19.20 14.50
C ARG A 10 0.00 -19.97 13.18
N ALA A 11 -0.85 -21.01 13.14
CA ALA A 11 -0.91 -21.93 12.00
C ALA A 11 -1.74 -21.44 10.79
N ARG A 12 -2.56 -20.38 10.95
CA ARG A 12 -3.37 -19.82 9.85
C ARG A 12 -2.79 -18.52 9.26
N TRP A 13 -1.60 -18.14 9.73
CA TRP A 13 -1.01 -16.81 9.53
C TRP A 13 0.09 -16.80 8.46
N ALA A 14 0.00 -17.66 7.44
CA ALA A 14 1.00 -17.72 6.36
C ALA A 14 0.47 -17.28 4.98
N ALA A 15 -0.85 -17.13 4.81
CA ALA A 15 -1.44 -17.06 3.47
C ALA A 15 -2.10 -15.73 3.08
N ASN A 16 -2.28 -14.77 3.99
CA ASN A 16 -3.00 -13.54 3.66
C ASN A 16 -2.39 -12.31 4.32
N GLN A 17 -1.83 -11.43 3.48
CA GLN A 17 -1.07 -10.21 3.82
C GLN A 17 -1.94 -9.09 4.45
N LYS A 18 -2.82 -9.42 5.40
CA LYS A 18 -3.72 -8.48 6.08
C LYS A 18 -3.85 -8.84 7.56
N ALA A 19 -2.89 -8.48 8.41
CA ALA A 19 -3.13 -8.49 9.86
C ALA A 19 -2.07 -7.71 10.67
N ALA A 20 -2.11 -6.37 10.63
CA ALA A 20 -1.57 -5.56 11.72
C ALA A 20 -2.58 -5.43 12.89
N HIS A 21 -3.41 -6.46 13.13
CA HIS A 21 -4.65 -6.32 13.93
C HIS A 21 -4.92 -7.42 14.94
N SER A 22 -3.93 -8.19 15.35
CA SER A 22 -4.11 -9.18 16.43
C SER A 22 -3.41 -8.72 17.69
N CYS A 23 -4.10 -7.84 18.44
CA CYS A 23 -4.12 -7.70 19.92
C CYS A 23 -4.36 -6.24 20.36
N LEU A 24 -5.54 -5.66 20.12
CA LEU A 24 -5.98 -4.46 20.85
C LEU A 24 -7.49 -4.52 21.12
N TRP A 25 -7.83 -4.32 22.40
CA TRP A 25 -9.13 -4.22 23.08
C TRP A 25 -10.38 -3.80 22.26
N PRO A 26 -11.60 -4.14 22.73
CA PRO A 26 -12.84 -3.69 22.10
C PRO A 26 -13.00 -2.17 22.33
N GLY A 27 -12.71 -1.39 21.29
CA GLY A 27 -12.93 0.07 21.28
C GLY A 27 -11.75 0.94 20.82
N PHE A 28 -10.64 0.35 20.34
CA PHE A 28 -9.40 1.09 20.10
C PHE A 28 -9.07 1.20 18.59
N PHE A 29 -9.28 2.40 18.05
CA PHE A 29 -8.49 3.03 16.98
C PHE A 29 -7.61 2.12 16.09
N VAL A 30 -8.06 1.88 14.86
CA VAL A 30 -7.35 1.05 13.86
C VAL A 30 -6.42 1.92 13.02
N LEU A 31 -5.11 1.85 13.26
CA LEU A 31 -4.10 2.60 12.51
C LEU A 31 -3.45 1.72 11.43
N ARG A 32 -3.47 2.16 10.17
CA ARG A 32 -2.93 1.36 9.06
C ARG A 32 -2.51 2.19 7.84
N TRP A 33 -1.61 1.64 7.04
CA TRP A 33 -1.30 2.16 5.71
C TRP A 33 -2.41 1.83 4.73
N LEU A 34 -2.89 2.83 4.00
CA LEU A 34 -3.79 2.65 2.87
C LEU A 34 -3.08 3.06 1.58
N THR A 35 -3.32 2.27 0.54
CA THR A 35 -2.77 2.52 -0.79
C THR A 35 -3.88 2.86 -1.76
N GLY A 36 -3.68 3.90 -2.56
CA GLY A 36 -4.53 4.18 -3.71
C GLY A 36 -4.29 3.20 -4.87
N THR A 37 -5.02 3.41 -5.95
CA THR A 37 -4.76 2.74 -7.23
C THR A 37 -3.40 3.15 -7.77
N TRP A 38 -2.80 2.27 -8.57
CA TRP A 38 -1.61 2.61 -9.33
C TRP A 38 -1.99 3.51 -10.51
N ALA A 39 -1.25 4.60 -10.67
CA ALA A 39 -1.28 5.40 -11.88
C ALA A 39 -0.75 4.57 -13.06
N GLU A 40 -1.05 5.05 -14.27
CA GLU A 40 -0.46 4.49 -15.48
C GLU A 40 1.07 4.62 -15.45
N CYS A 41 1.73 3.79 -16.25
CA CYS A 41 3.18 3.83 -16.37
C CYS A 41 3.63 5.22 -16.83
N SER A 42 4.72 5.73 -16.28
CA SER A 42 5.27 7.05 -16.63
C SER A 42 5.69 7.18 -18.10
N VAL A 43 5.77 6.06 -18.80
CA VAL A 43 6.14 5.96 -20.22
C VAL A 43 5.00 5.31 -21.00
N SER A 44 4.84 5.71 -22.25
CA SER A 44 3.95 5.03 -23.20
C SER A 44 4.59 3.75 -23.77
N CYS A 45 5.92 3.71 -23.88
CA CYS A 45 6.72 2.59 -24.40
C CYS A 45 7.98 2.36 -23.54
N GLY A 46 8.56 1.16 -23.60
CA GLY A 46 9.79 0.82 -22.87
C GLY A 46 9.58 0.68 -21.36
N GLU A 47 10.64 0.89 -20.59
CA GLU A 47 10.62 0.80 -19.12
C GLU A 47 10.32 2.14 -18.47
N GLY A 48 9.50 2.12 -17.43
CA GLY A 48 9.17 3.29 -16.64
C GLY A 48 8.70 2.91 -15.24
N PHE A 49 7.97 3.84 -14.61
CA PHE A 49 7.50 3.66 -13.25
C PHE A 49 6.02 4.01 -13.10
N GLY A 50 5.29 3.16 -12.39
CA GLY A 50 3.96 3.47 -11.88
C GLY A 50 4.07 4.03 -10.47
N SER A 51 3.30 5.08 -10.18
CA SER A 51 3.22 5.66 -8.83
C SER A 51 1.84 5.44 -8.23
N ARG A 52 1.74 5.33 -6.91
CA ARG A 52 0.46 5.32 -6.17
C ARG A 52 0.55 6.14 -4.91
N GLN A 53 -0.60 6.60 -4.44
CA GLN A 53 -0.70 7.24 -3.13
C GLN A 53 -0.55 6.21 -2.01
N VAL A 54 0.21 6.56 -0.97
CA VAL A 54 0.39 5.76 0.25
C VAL A 54 0.17 6.69 1.45
N THR A 55 -0.89 6.47 2.20
CA THR A 55 -1.31 7.36 3.28
C THR A 55 -1.50 6.57 4.57
N CYS A 56 -0.98 7.11 5.68
CA CYS A 56 -1.29 6.59 7.00
C CYS A 56 -2.70 7.05 7.39
N LYS A 57 -3.59 6.11 7.72
CA LYS A 57 -4.97 6.44 8.10
C LYS A 57 -5.37 5.71 9.38
N HIS A 58 -6.26 6.37 10.11
CA HIS A 58 -6.82 5.86 11.34
C HIS A 58 -8.35 5.75 11.20
N THR A 59 -8.87 4.56 11.44
CA THR A 59 -10.31 4.28 11.45
C THR A 59 -10.82 4.28 12.89
N ARG A 60 -11.72 5.22 13.18
CA ARG A 60 -12.40 5.33 14.48
C ARG A 60 -13.52 4.28 14.61
N THR A 61 -14.02 4.08 15.82
CA THR A 61 -15.11 3.14 16.14
C THR A 61 -16.42 3.46 15.40
N ASN A 62 -16.64 4.73 15.05
CA ASN A 62 -17.77 5.17 14.23
C ASN A 62 -17.56 4.96 12.71
N GLY A 63 -16.49 4.27 12.30
CA GLY A 63 -16.16 4.02 10.89
C GLY A 63 -15.49 5.19 10.17
N MET A 64 -15.35 6.35 10.80
CA MET A 64 -14.71 7.52 10.19
C MET A 64 -13.22 7.26 9.99
N VAL A 65 -12.74 7.54 8.77
CA VAL A 65 -11.33 7.38 8.39
C VAL A 65 -10.64 8.74 8.34
N GLN A 66 -9.60 8.92 9.15
CA GLN A 66 -8.82 10.16 9.21
C GLN A 66 -7.41 9.93 8.67
N ALA A 67 -6.93 10.84 7.81
CA ALA A 67 -5.53 10.85 7.37
C ALA A 67 -4.63 11.37 8.49
N LEU A 68 -3.49 10.71 8.67
CA LEU A 68 -2.51 11.04 9.69
C LEU A 68 -1.12 11.22 9.06
N PRO A 69 -0.19 11.88 9.79
CA PRO A 69 1.19 11.96 9.35
C PRO A 69 1.80 10.55 9.15
N PRO A 70 2.63 10.34 8.11
CA PRO A 70 3.22 9.04 7.78
C PRO A 70 3.98 8.39 8.94
N ARG A 71 4.62 9.20 9.80
CA ARG A 71 5.41 8.76 10.95
C ARG A 71 4.60 8.05 12.05
N VAL A 72 3.27 8.19 12.03
CA VAL A 72 2.40 7.59 13.04
C VAL A 72 2.22 6.10 12.77
N CYS A 73 2.10 5.71 11.50
CA CYS A 73 2.04 4.30 11.10
C CYS A 73 3.43 3.65 11.18
N ILE A 74 3.46 2.33 11.40
CA ILE A 74 4.69 1.54 11.47
C ILE A 74 5.48 1.67 10.16
N PRO A 75 6.69 2.25 10.16
CA PRO A 75 7.43 2.51 8.91
C PRO A 75 7.80 1.24 8.14
N ARG A 76 8.05 0.13 8.84
CA ARG A 76 8.39 -1.18 8.24
C ARG A 76 7.26 -1.77 7.39
N ASP A 77 6.02 -1.42 7.71
CA ASP A 77 4.84 -1.91 6.99
C ASP A 77 4.43 -0.98 5.83
N ARG A 78 5.18 0.11 5.59
CA ARG A 78 4.84 1.10 4.58
C ARG A 78 4.91 0.45 3.19
N PRO A 79 3.78 0.38 2.46
CA PRO A 79 3.79 -0.18 1.11
C PRO A 79 4.57 0.70 0.15
N LEU A 80 5.08 0.09 -0.93
CA LEU A 80 5.77 0.81 -2.00
C LEU A 80 4.85 1.87 -2.63
N GLY A 81 5.35 3.10 -2.75
CA GLY A 81 4.67 4.18 -3.50
C GLY A 81 5.03 4.21 -4.98
N ARG A 82 6.08 3.50 -5.39
CA ARG A 82 6.53 3.36 -6.77
C ARG A 82 6.82 1.90 -7.10
N ARG A 83 6.53 1.50 -8.33
CA ARG A 83 6.95 0.21 -8.89
C ARG A 83 7.46 0.37 -10.32
N PRO A 84 8.41 -0.48 -10.76
CA PRO A 84 8.76 -0.56 -12.17
C PRO A 84 7.57 -1.07 -12.98
N CYS A 85 7.47 -0.62 -14.23
CA CYS A 85 6.54 -1.12 -15.23
C CYS A 85 7.23 -1.14 -16.60
N SER A 86 6.86 -2.13 -17.41
CA SER A 86 7.34 -2.29 -18.79
C SER A 86 6.13 -2.19 -19.74
N ARG A 87 6.23 -1.32 -20.73
CA ARG A 87 5.29 -1.21 -21.85
C ARG A 87 5.87 -1.88 -23.09
N HIS A 88 5.14 -1.82 -24.20
CA HIS A 88 5.65 -2.30 -25.47
C HIS A 88 6.98 -1.60 -25.82
N PRO A 89 7.88 -2.25 -26.59
CA PRO A 89 9.10 -1.62 -27.05
C PRO A 89 8.82 -0.27 -27.72
N CYS A 90 9.72 0.69 -27.50
CA CYS A 90 9.66 1.94 -28.24
C CYS A 90 10.09 1.66 -29.69
N VAL A 91 9.22 1.97 -30.64
CA VAL A 91 9.62 1.99 -32.05
C VAL A 91 10.51 3.22 -32.23
N GLN A 92 11.76 3.04 -32.63
CA GLN A 92 12.74 4.12 -32.80
C GLN A 92 12.45 5.01 -34.04
N GLY A 93 11.19 5.12 -34.48
CA GLY A 93 10.83 5.63 -35.80
C GLY A 93 9.65 6.60 -35.89
N LEU A 94 9.04 7.02 -34.78
CA LEU A 94 8.03 8.08 -34.79
C LEU A 94 8.39 9.17 -33.78
N VAL A 95 9.50 9.86 -34.05
CA VAL A 95 9.52 11.30 -33.81
C VAL A 95 8.58 11.87 -34.87
N GLU A 96 7.29 11.97 -34.57
CA GLU A 96 6.52 13.00 -35.24
C GLU A 96 7.10 14.31 -34.74
N GLN A 97 7.93 14.90 -35.60
CA GLN A 97 8.46 16.23 -35.43
C GLN A 97 7.28 17.18 -35.32
N GLY A 98 6.83 17.45 -34.10
CA GLY A 98 6.15 18.69 -33.74
C GLY A 98 7.17 19.82 -33.77
N ASN A 99 7.71 20.10 -34.96
CA ASN A 99 8.39 21.34 -35.27
C ASN A 99 7.40 22.18 -36.09
N GLN A 100 6.70 23.09 -35.41
CA GLN A 100 6.18 24.31 -36.01
C GLN A 100 6.24 25.43 -34.97
#